data_AF-A0A2A9N908-F1
#
_entry.id   AF-A0A2A9N908-F1
#
_cell.length_a   1.000
_cell.length_b   1.000
_cell.length_c   1.000
_cell.angle_alpha   90.00
_cell.angle_beta   90.00
_cell.angle_gamma   90.00
#
_symmetry.space_group_name_H-M   'P 1'
#
loop_
_entity.id
_entity.type
_entity.pdbx_description
1 polymer ?
#
loop_
_entity_poly.entity_id
_entity_poly.type
_entity_poly.pdbx_seq_one_letter_code
_entity_poly.pdbx_strand_id
1 'polypeptide(L)'
;MGIWFPDNTNRGNRVDQLASDIEHLQSQVKQDVEDAKKHDEKAIAFLNTVLKARGFKTLDDLIAEAEKKLSQEDRDKYRQMKNDVQQLDDNVKLALNVGSGIMGLGAVAGLSAAAIGLLCNRQLVMVGFRMIAVGLVKLIAGETELGLKILKTAASAFSKFLKGEALVGKAATAFRVLKVLGKVLAILGILIDVGTLIWDVVEESKQRDQLRDATKELCVARLQVKMTQNYARATLFFSSDARATLDYANDLQELVKEGDITQKRADEKVDDKINKWIPKLKESIDAITDKSTYDDLKKFDSDRTSWTNEDPDYNYIIDKLKNIKDSN
;
A
#
# COMPACT_ATOMS: atom_id res chain seq x y z
N MET A 1 -28.47 29.27 14.73
CA MET A 1 -27.66 29.72 13.57
C MET A 1 -27.32 31.17 13.79
N GLY A 2 -26.05 31.45 14.09
CA GLY A 2 -25.56 32.80 14.42
C GLY A 2 -25.60 33.71 13.20
N ILE A 3 -26.17 34.90 13.37
CA ILE A 3 -26.29 35.94 12.34
C ILE A 3 -24.90 36.43 11.88
N TRP A 4 -23.88 36.27 12.72
CA TRP A 4 -22.55 36.86 12.51
C TRP A 4 -21.58 35.99 11.71
N PHE A 5 -21.78 34.66 11.63
CA PHE A 5 -20.90 33.74 10.90
C PHE A 5 -21.68 32.66 10.14
N PRO A 6 -22.40 33.02 9.06
CA PRO A 6 -23.21 32.07 8.29
C PRO A 6 -22.40 30.91 7.70
N ASP A 7 -21.11 31.12 7.44
CA ASP A 7 -20.20 30.11 6.89
C ASP A 7 -19.78 29.03 7.90
N ASN A 8 -20.03 29.19 9.21
CA ASN A 8 -19.67 28.15 10.17
C ASN A 8 -20.45 26.85 9.93
N THR A 9 -21.68 26.93 9.42
CA THR A 9 -22.43 25.76 8.96
C THR A 9 -21.71 25.05 7.81
N ASN A 10 -21.23 25.82 6.81
CA ASN A 10 -20.47 25.25 5.68
C ASN A 10 -19.17 24.60 6.13
N ARG A 11 -18.45 25.22 7.07
CA ARG A 11 -17.22 24.67 7.66
C ARG A 11 -17.48 23.38 8.42
N GLY A 12 -18.52 23.34 9.26
CA GLY A 12 -18.94 22.13 9.96
C GLY A 12 -19.25 21.00 9.00
N ASN A 13 -20.10 21.27 7.99
CA ASN A 13 -20.44 20.30 6.95
C ASN A 13 -19.19 19.79 6.20
N ARG A 14 -18.21 20.65 5.93
CA ARG A 14 -16.96 20.26 5.27
C ARG A 14 -16.11 19.35 6.15
N VAL A 15 -16.01 19.65 7.44
CA VAL A 15 -15.31 18.81 8.42
C VAL A 15 -15.95 17.41 8.48
N ASP A 16 -17.28 17.33 8.59
CA ASP A 16 -18.01 16.05 8.59
C ASP A 16 -17.81 15.28 7.29
N GLN A 17 -17.85 15.98 6.15
CA GLN A 17 -17.61 15.38 4.84
C GLN A 17 -16.20 14.79 4.72
N LEU A 18 -15.17 15.52 5.16
CA LEU A 18 -13.79 15.04 5.13
C LEU A 18 -13.57 13.85 6.07
N ALA A 19 -14.19 13.89 7.25
CA ALA A 19 -14.18 12.78 8.21
C ALA A 19 -14.80 11.51 7.60
N SER A 20 -16.00 11.63 7.02
CA SER A 20 -16.70 10.53 6.36
C SER A 20 -15.91 9.96 5.18
N ASP A 21 -15.24 10.81 4.38
CA ASP A 21 -14.37 10.35 3.31
C ASP A 21 -13.18 9.53 3.83
N ILE A 22 -12.56 9.97 4.92
CA ILE A 22 -11.44 9.26 5.54
C ILE A 22 -11.90 7.88 6.00
N GLU A 23 -13.04 7.79 6.69
CA GLU A 23 -13.61 6.52 7.14
C GLU A 23 -13.92 5.59 5.95
N HIS A 24 -14.52 6.12 4.88
CA HIS A 24 -14.80 5.35 3.68
C HIS A 24 -13.52 4.82 3.03
N LEU A 25 -12.49 5.67 2.89
CA LEU A 25 -11.19 5.27 2.34
C LEU A 25 -10.52 4.21 3.23
N GLN A 26 -10.60 4.34 4.55
CA GLN A 26 -10.10 3.34 5.51
C GLN A 26 -10.81 1.99 5.35
N SER A 27 -12.13 1.99 5.18
CA SER A 27 -12.90 0.78 4.89
C SER A 27 -12.46 0.15 3.57
N GLN A 28 -12.20 0.94 2.53
CA GLN A 28 -11.68 0.44 1.26
C GLN A 28 -10.27 -0.15 1.40
N VAL A 29 -9.38 0.47 2.17
CA VAL A 29 -8.06 -0.11 2.48
C VAL A 29 -8.21 -1.47 3.16
N LYS A 30 -9.12 -1.60 4.13
CA LYS A 30 -9.39 -2.87 4.81
C LYS A 30 -9.85 -3.95 3.82
N GLN A 31 -10.76 -3.60 2.92
CA GLN A 31 -11.25 -4.50 1.88
C GLN A 31 -10.13 -4.91 0.91
N ASP A 32 -9.36 -3.95 0.39
CA ASP A 32 -8.23 -4.20 -0.51
C ASP A 32 -7.17 -5.11 0.17
N VAL A 33 -6.94 -4.92 1.48
CA VAL A 33 -6.03 -5.77 2.26
C VAL A 33 -6.54 -7.21 2.31
N GLU A 34 -7.81 -7.40 2.63
CA GLU A 34 -8.44 -8.72 2.75
C GLU A 34 -8.52 -9.44 1.40
N ASP A 35 -8.87 -8.74 0.32
CA ASP A 35 -8.94 -9.35 -1.00
C ASP A 35 -7.55 -9.77 -1.50
N ALA A 36 -6.53 -8.95 -1.31
CA ALA A 36 -5.16 -9.33 -1.64
C ALA A 36 -4.70 -10.55 -0.81
N LYS A 37 -5.12 -10.68 0.45
CA LYS A 37 -4.86 -11.88 1.26
C LYS A 37 -5.46 -13.12 0.60
N LYS A 38 -6.73 -13.07 0.20
CA LYS A 38 -7.41 -14.19 -0.50
C LYS A 38 -6.74 -14.53 -1.83
N HIS A 39 -6.23 -13.54 -2.56
CA HIS A 39 -5.44 -13.79 -3.77
C HIS A 39 -4.13 -14.51 -3.44
N ASP A 40 -3.43 -14.07 -2.40
CA ASP A 40 -2.16 -14.67 -1.99
C ASP A 40 -2.32 -16.11 -1.47
N GLU A 41 -3.38 -16.40 -0.70
CA GLU A 41 -3.69 -17.76 -0.23
C GLU A 41 -3.91 -18.72 -1.40
N LYS A 42 -4.64 -18.28 -2.43
CA LYS A 42 -4.83 -19.05 -3.66
C LYS A 42 -3.50 -19.23 -4.40
N ALA A 43 -2.71 -18.17 -4.51
CA ALA A 43 -1.40 -18.22 -5.15
C ALA A 43 -0.46 -19.24 -4.48
N ILE A 44 -0.45 -19.35 -3.14
CA ILE A 44 0.32 -20.37 -2.43
C ILE A 44 -0.14 -21.79 -2.77
N ALA A 45 -1.46 -22.02 -2.87
CA ALA A 45 -1.97 -23.33 -3.27
C ALA A 45 -1.49 -23.74 -4.68
N PHE A 46 -1.46 -22.78 -5.62
CA PHE A 46 -0.93 -23.02 -6.96
C PHE A 46 0.58 -23.21 -6.97
N LEU A 47 1.34 -22.40 -6.22
CA LEU A 47 2.78 -22.58 -6.06
C LEU A 47 3.09 -24.00 -5.58
N ASN A 48 2.37 -24.53 -4.59
CA ASN A 48 2.54 -25.91 -4.13
C ASN A 48 2.31 -26.97 -5.21
N THR A 49 1.40 -26.70 -6.16
CA THR A 49 1.14 -27.60 -7.30
C THR A 49 2.30 -27.55 -8.29
N VAL A 50 2.76 -26.34 -8.64
CA VAL A 50 3.90 -26.13 -9.56
C VAL A 50 5.19 -26.71 -8.98
N LEU A 51 5.42 -26.55 -7.67
CA LEU A 51 6.57 -27.10 -6.95
C LEU A 51 6.66 -28.62 -7.12
N LYS A 52 5.55 -29.33 -6.85
CA LYS A 52 5.48 -30.79 -7.01
C LYS A 52 5.73 -31.23 -8.45
N ALA A 53 5.14 -30.53 -9.41
CA ALA A 53 5.32 -30.83 -10.84
C ALA A 53 6.79 -30.68 -11.29
N ARG A 54 7.51 -29.73 -10.70
CA ARG A 54 8.93 -29.46 -11.00
C ARG A 54 9.91 -30.20 -10.08
N GLY A 55 9.43 -31.08 -9.22
CA GLY A 55 10.28 -31.89 -8.34
C GLY A 55 10.88 -31.16 -7.13
N PHE A 56 10.38 -29.96 -6.81
CA PHE A 56 10.76 -29.25 -5.58
C PHE A 56 9.96 -29.79 -4.40
N LYS A 57 10.60 -29.93 -3.23
CA LYS A 57 9.94 -30.45 -2.03
C LYS A 57 9.18 -29.33 -1.32
N THR A 58 9.73 -28.12 -1.31
CA THR A 58 9.21 -26.98 -0.57
C THR A 58 9.30 -25.68 -1.36
N LEU A 59 8.54 -24.67 -0.93
CA LEU A 59 8.64 -23.32 -1.48
C LEU A 59 10.03 -22.71 -1.24
N ASP A 60 10.67 -23.00 -0.12
CA ASP A 60 12.02 -22.52 0.18
C ASP A 60 13.06 -23.07 -0.82
N ASP A 61 12.89 -24.30 -1.32
CA ASP A 61 13.79 -24.85 -2.35
C ASP A 61 13.70 -24.05 -3.66
N LEU A 62 12.49 -23.65 -4.05
CA LEU A 62 12.26 -22.83 -5.25
C LEU A 62 12.78 -21.40 -5.07
N ILE A 63 12.60 -20.83 -3.88
CA ILE A 63 13.15 -19.52 -3.52
C ILE A 63 14.68 -19.55 -3.58
N ALA A 64 15.30 -20.64 -3.12
CA ALA A 64 16.75 -20.79 -3.17
C ALA A 64 17.30 -20.77 -4.61
N GLU A 65 16.55 -21.30 -5.59
CA GLU A 65 16.91 -21.17 -7.02
C GLU A 65 16.88 -19.71 -7.49
N ALA A 66 15.91 -18.92 -7.05
CA ALA A 66 15.89 -17.49 -7.32
C ALA A 66 17.11 -16.79 -6.70
N GLU A 67 17.39 -17.06 -5.43
CA GLU A 67 18.50 -16.44 -4.71
C GLU A 67 19.85 -16.70 -5.38
N LYS A 68 20.07 -17.89 -5.94
CA LYS A 68 21.31 -18.21 -6.67
C LYS A 68 21.55 -17.29 -7.87
N LYS A 69 20.48 -16.81 -8.51
CA LYS A 69 20.55 -15.91 -9.68
C LYS A 69 20.57 -14.42 -9.30
N LEU A 70 20.23 -14.07 -8.07
CA LEU A 70 20.32 -12.68 -7.60
C LEU A 70 21.77 -12.22 -7.48
N SER A 71 21.98 -10.92 -7.71
CA SER A 71 23.20 -10.24 -7.27
C SER A 71 23.34 -10.38 -5.75
N GLN A 72 24.57 -10.26 -5.24
CA GLN A 72 24.79 -10.33 -3.79
C GLN A 72 24.00 -9.23 -3.06
N GLU A 73 23.96 -8.02 -3.62
CA GLU A 73 23.21 -6.89 -3.08
C GLU A 73 21.70 -7.19 -3.01
N ASP A 74 21.08 -7.65 -4.10
CA ASP A 74 19.63 -7.93 -4.12
C ASP A 74 19.28 -9.10 -3.19
N ARG A 75 20.16 -10.11 -3.10
CA ARG A 75 19.99 -11.25 -2.18
C ARG A 75 20.01 -10.79 -0.73
N ASP A 76 20.91 -9.88 -0.37
CA ASP A 76 21.03 -9.36 0.99
C ASP A 76 19.82 -8.50 1.36
N LYS A 77 19.35 -7.63 0.44
CA LYS A 77 18.10 -6.87 0.61
C LYS A 77 16.91 -7.80 0.85
N TYR A 78 16.79 -8.85 0.04
CA TYR A 78 15.72 -9.84 0.17
C TYR A 78 15.76 -10.56 1.51
N ARG A 79 16.92 -11.11 1.90
CA ARG A 79 17.07 -11.84 3.17
C ARG A 79 16.80 -10.95 4.37
N GLN A 80 17.25 -9.70 4.33
CA GLN A 80 16.95 -8.74 5.38
C GLN A 80 15.45 -8.48 5.48
N MET A 81 14.76 -8.22 4.35
CA MET A 81 13.30 -8.06 4.36
C MET A 81 12.59 -9.32 4.88
N LYS A 82 13.01 -10.51 4.45
CA LYS A 82 12.44 -11.79 4.94
C LYS A 82 12.55 -11.90 6.46
N ASN A 83 13.72 -11.59 7.01
CA ASN A 83 13.95 -11.62 8.45
C ASN A 83 13.12 -10.58 9.19
N ASP A 84 13.03 -9.36 8.66
CA ASP A 84 12.28 -8.26 9.25
C ASP A 84 10.76 -8.53 9.24
N VAL A 85 10.25 -9.26 8.24
CA VAL A 85 8.80 -9.46 8.00
C VAL A 85 8.25 -10.75 8.61
N GLN A 86 9.01 -11.85 8.63
CA GLN A 86 8.49 -13.19 8.94
C GLN A 86 7.88 -13.34 10.35
N GLN A 87 8.16 -12.41 11.26
CA GLN A 87 7.66 -12.40 12.64
C GLN A 87 6.68 -11.23 12.93
N LEU A 88 6.32 -10.44 11.92
CA LEU A 88 5.48 -9.26 12.14
C LEU A 88 3.99 -9.59 12.07
N ASP A 89 3.56 -10.13 10.94
CA ASP A 89 2.15 -10.36 10.64
C ASP A 89 2.02 -11.40 9.51
N ASP A 90 1.08 -12.32 9.66
CA ASP A 90 0.89 -13.42 8.72
C ASP A 90 0.52 -12.95 7.31
N ASN A 91 -0.24 -11.84 7.18
CA ASN A 91 -0.63 -11.31 5.86
C ASN A 91 0.57 -10.73 5.12
N VAL A 92 1.52 -10.12 5.84
CA VAL A 92 2.74 -9.57 5.24
C VAL A 92 3.70 -10.71 4.87
N LYS A 93 3.86 -11.70 5.75
CA LYS A 93 4.63 -12.92 5.47
C LYS A 93 4.09 -13.67 4.25
N LEU A 94 2.77 -13.79 4.15
CA LEU A 94 2.10 -14.42 3.03
C LEU A 94 2.40 -13.70 1.71
N ALA A 95 2.26 -12.36 1.67
CA ALA A 95 2.57 -11.56 0.49
C ALA A 95 4.05 -11.72 0.07
N LEU A 96 4.98 -11.75 1.03
CA LEU A 96 6.39 -12.00 0.77
C LEU A 96 6.59 -13.38 0.12
N ASN A 97 6.01 -14.43 0.71
CA ASN A 97 6.13 -15.80 0.22
C ASN A 97 5.60 -15.95 -1.21
N VAL A 98 4.46 -15.32 -1.53
CA VAL A 98 3.89 -15.37 -2.88
C VAL A 98 4.85 -14.78 -3.90
N GLY A 99 5.32 -13.54 -3.70
CA GLY A 99 6.22 -12.95 -4.69
C GLY A 99 7.60 -13.60 -4.74
N SER A 100 8.12 -14.14 -3.62
CA SER A 100 9.31 -15.00 -3.64
C SER A 100 9.09 -16.29 -4.44
N GLY A 101 7.89 -16.87 -4.34
CA GLY A 101 7.48 -18.01 -5.17
C GLY A 101 7.43 -17.66 -6.67
N ILE A 102 6.89 -16.48 -7.03
CA ILE A 102 6.92 -16.00 -8.42
C ILE A 102 8.36 -15.79 -8.91
N MET A 103 9.24 -15.22 -8.07
CA MET A 103 10.66 -15.08 -8.41
C MET A 103 11.32 -16.42 -8.68
N GLY A 104 11.08 -17.42 -7.81
CA GLY A 104 11.62 -18.75 -8.00
C GLY A 104 11.03 -19.46 -9.22
N LEU A 105 9.73 -19.33 -9.48
CA LEU A 105 9.11 -19.81 -10.72
C LEU A 105 9.78 -19.17 -11.95
N GLY A 106 9.97 -17.86 -11.91
CA GLY A 106 10.67 -17.15 -12.97
C GLY A 106 12.11 -17.62 -13.16
N ALA A 107 12.83 -17.91 -12.07
CA ALA A 107 14.19 -18.44 -12.11
C ALA A 107 14.26 -19.80 -12.80
N VAL A 108 13.35 -20.72 -12.47
CA VAL A 108 13.29 -22.05 -13.09
C VAL A 108 12.73 -22.01 -14.52
N ALA A 109 11.91 -21.01 -14.85
CA ALA A 109 11.44 -20.73 -16.20
C ALA A 109 12.49 -20.04 -17.09
N GLY A 110 13.69 -19.77 -16.55
CA GLY A 110 14.79 -19.25 -17.35
C GLY A 110 14.89 -17.72 -17.42
N LEU A 111 14.16 -16.97 -16.56
CA LEU A 111 14.38 -15.52 -16.45
C LEU A 111 15.88 -15.24 -16.24
N SER A 112 16.32 -14.16 -16.89
CA SER A 112 17.67 -13.63 -16.70
C SER A 112 17.87 -13.15 -15.25
N ALA A 113 19.12 -13.14 -14.79
CA ALA A 113 19.47 -12.59 -13.48
C ALA A 113 18.98 -11.14 -13.31
N ALA A 114 19.07 -10.34 -14.37
CA ALA A 114 18.58 -8.96 -14.38
C ALA A 114 17.06 -8.87 -14.17
N ALA A 115 16.28 -9.72 -14.85
CA ALA A 115 14.83 -9.73 -14.71
C ALA A 115 14.39 -10.24 -13.32
N ILE A 116 15.09 -11.23 -12.76
CA ILE A 116 14.84 -11.72 -11.39
C ILE A 116 15.20 -10.64 -10.35
N GLY A 117 16.33 -9.93 -10.53
CA GLY A 117 16.70 -8.80 -9.68
C GLY A 117 15.66 -7.68 -9.72
N LEU A 118 15.15 -7.36 -10.91
CA LEU A 118 14.10 -6.36 -11.05
C LEU A 118 12.77 -6.81 -10.41
N LEU A 119 12.36 -8.06 -10.62
CA LEU A 119 11.18 -8.64 -9.97
C LEU A 119 11.33 -8.66 -8.45
N CYS A 120 12.52 -9.00 -7.93
CA CYS A 120 12.85 -8.95 -6.50
C CYS A 120 12.67 -7.55 -5.94
N ASN A 121 13.30 -6.54 -6.53
CA ASN A 121 13.18 -5.16 -6.07
C ASN A 121 11.72 -4.66 -6.08
N ARG A 122 10.94 -5.02 -7.11
CA ARG A 122 9.51 -4.68 -7.16
C ARG A 122 8.69 -5.40 -6.10
N GLN A 123 8.97 -6.67 -5.85
CA GLN A 123 8.34 -7.43 -4.79
C GLN A 123 8.61 -6.83 -3.42
N LEU A 124 9.85 -6.38 -3.14
CA LEU A 124 10.18 -5.70 -1.89
C LEU A 124 9.38 -4.40 -1.70
N VAL A 125 9.16 -3.63 -2.78
CA VAL A 125 8.27 -2.46 -2.75
C VAL A 125 6.84 -2.85 -2.43
N MET A 126 6.32 -3.91 -3.06
CA MET A 126 4.96 -4.40 -2.84
C MET A 126 4.74 -4.89 -1.40
N VAL A 127 5.71 -5.61 -0.84
CA VAL A 127 5.71 -6.00 0.58
C VAL A 127 5.75 -4.77 1.48
N GLY A 128 6.53 -3.75 1.11
CA GLY A 128 6.53 -2.44 1.77
C GLY A 128 5.14 -1.78 1.79
N PHE A 129 4.48 -1.70 0.64
CA PHE A 129 3.12 -1.18 0.51
C PHE A 129 2.11 -2.00 1.32
N ARG A 130 2.24 -3.33 1.29
CA ARG A 130 1.44 -4.25 2.10
C ARG A 130 1.57 -3.96 3.58
N MET A 131 2.79 -3.78 4.08
CA MET A 131 3.03 -3.43 5.48
C MET A 131 2.38 -2.09 5.84
N ILE A 132 2.43 -1.09 4.97
CA ILE A 132 1.78 0.21 5.22
C ILE A 132 0.26 0.03 5.36
N ALA A 133 -0.37 -0.67 4.42
CA ALA A 133 -1.80 -0.91 4.44
C ALA A 133 -2.24 -1.76 5.64
N VAL A 134 -1.54 -2.86 5.94
CA VAL A 134 -1.82 -3.73 7.10
C VAL A 134 -1.61 -2.96 8.41
N GLY A 135 -0.51 -2.20 8.52
CA GLY A 135 -0.25 -1.39 9.70
C GLY A 135 -1.33 -0.35 9.96
N LEU A 136 -1.86 0.29 8.90
CA LEU A 136 -3.02 1.18 8.99
C LEU A 136 -4.26 0.44 9.50
N VAL A 137 -4.60 -0.72 8.91
CA VAL A 137 -5.75 -1.53 9.33
C VAL A 137 -5.63 -1.95 10.80
N LYS A 138 -4.44 -2.32 11.26
CA LYS A 138 -4.16 -2.65 12.66
C LYS A 138 -4.36 -1.47 13.59
N LEU A 139 -3.92 -0.27 13.19
CA LEU A 139 -4.18 0.96 13.96
C LEU A 139 -5.68 1.24 14.09
N ILE A 140 -6.44 1.13 12.98
CA ILE A 140 -7.90 1.34 12.97
C ILE A 140 -8.62 0.30 13.84
N ALA A 141 -8.12 -0.94 13.88
CA ALA A 141 -8.65 -2.00 14.73
C ALA A 141 -8.28 -1.86 16.22
N GLY A 142 -7.55 -0.81 16.62
CA GLY A 142 -7.10 -0.61 18.01
C GLY A 142 -5.83 -1.40 18.39
N GLU A 143 -5.23 -2.14 17.46
CA GLU A 143 -3.97 -2.87 17.66
C GLU A 143 -2.77 -1.92 17.50
N THR A 144 -2.73 -0.83 18.29
CA THR A 144 -1.80 0.29 18.08
C THR A 144 -0.33 -0.11 18.10
N GLU A 145 0.11 -0.90 19.09
CA GLU A 145 1.52 -1.30 19.19
C GLU A 145 1.98 -2.08 17.96
N LEU A 146 1.20 -3.07 17.54
CA LEU A 146 1.48 -3.89 16.37
C LEU A 146 1.45 -3.05 15.08
N GLY A 147 0.42 -2.22 14.89
CA GLY A 147 0.31 -1.35 13.72
C GLY A 147 1.49 -0.38 13.59
N LEU A 148 1.90 0.25 14.70
CA LEU A 148 3.09 1.10 14.75
C LEU A 148 4.38 0.32 14.46
N LYS A 149 4.52 -0.90 15.00
CA LYS A 149 5.69 -1.76 14.76
C LYS A 149 5.82 -2.10 13.28
N ILE A 150 4.73 -2.54 12.64
CA ILE A 150 4.69 -2.86 11.20
C ILE A 150 5.08 -1.63 10.37
N LEU A 151 4.50 -0.47 10.67
CA LEU A 151 4.80 0.77 9.93
C LEU A 151 6.25 1.22 10.13
N LYS A 152 6.82 1.10 11.34
CA LYS A 152 8.25 1.38 11.57
C LYS A 152 9.16 0.43 10.78
N THR A 153 8.82 -0.86 10.72
CA THR A 153 9.60 -1.82 9.93
C THR A 153 9.53 -1.49 8.46
N ALA A 154 8.36 -1.15 7.94
CA ALA A 154 8.24 -0.69 6.56
C ALA A 154 9.10 0.56 6.32
N ALA A 155 9.14 1.51 7.26
CA ALA A 155 9.99 2.71 7.15
C ALA A 155 11.47 2.37 7.03
N SER A 156 11.93 1.49 7.93
CA SER A 156 13.28 0.95 7.90
C SER A 156 13.56 0.29 6.55
N ALA A 157 12.68 -0.59 6.08
CA ALA A 157 12.84 -1.31 4.82
C ALA A 157 12.97 -0.36 3.62
N PHE A 158 12.04 0.58 3.47
CA PHE A 158 12.10 1.56 2.39
C PHE A 158 13.36 2.45 2.44
N SER A 159 13.74 2.90 3.64
CA SER A 159 14.93 3.73 3.84
C SER A 159 16.24 2.98 3.58
N LYS A 160 16.27 1.66 3.75
CA LYS A 160 17.46 0.84 3.53
C LYS A 160 17.55 0.37 2.09
N PHE A 161 16.45 -0.18 1.57
CA PHE A 161 16.47 -0.94 0.32
C PHE A 161 16.29 -0.08 -0.92
N LEU A 162 15.61 1.07 -0.80
CA LEU A 162 15.30 1.89 -1.97
C LEU A 162 16.17 3.13 -2.11
N LYS A 163 17.14 3.36 -1.20
CA LYS A 163 18.07 4.50 -1.26
C LYS A 163 18.65 4.66 -2.68
N GLY A 164 18.32 5.77 -3.34
CA GLY A 164 18.79 6.08 -4.69
C GLY A 164 17.73 5.93 -5.80
N GLU A 165 16.64 5.21 -5.56
CA GLU A 165 15.50 5.17 -6.48
C GLU A 165 14.47 6.27 -6.12
N ALA A 166 13.76 6.79 -7.14
CA ALA A 166 12.67 7.77 -6.97
C ALA A 166 11.57 7.33 -5.96
N LEU A 167 11.59 6.05 -5.56
CA LEU A 167 10.71 5.42 -4.60
C LEU A 167 10.96 5.86 -3.14
N VAL A 168 12.15 6.37 -2.80
CA VAL A 168 12.47 6.83 -1.43
C VAL A 168 11.63 8.04 -1.04
N GLY A 169 11.41 8.96 -1.98
CA GLY A 169 10.54 10.13 -1.75
C GLY A 169 9.11 9.71 -1.46
N LYS A 170 8.62 8.67 -2.15
CA LYS A 170 7.26 8.13 -2.00
C LYS A 170 7.07 7.40 -0.68
N ALA A 171 8.05 6.58 -0.31
CA ALA A 171 8.04 5.89 0.96
C ALA A 171 8.07 6.85 2.15
N ALA A 172 8.88 7.91 2.05
CA ALA A 172 8.91 8.96 3.07
C ALA A 172 7.52 9.59 3.28
N THR A 173 6.71 9.75 2.24
CA THR A 173 5.32 10.23 2.39
C THR A 173 4.41 9.21 3.07
N ALA A 174 4.54 7.92 2.73
CA ALA A 174 3.78 6.84 3.37
C ALA A 174 4.02 6.72 4.88
N PHE A 175 5.21 7.08 5.39
CA PHE A 175 5.50 7.04 6.82
C PHE A 175 5.03 8.27 7.59
N ARG A 176 4.76 9.38 6.92
CA ARG A 176 4.17 10.58 7.55
C ARG A 176 2.73 10.31 8.01
N VAL A 177 2.09 9.28 7.46
CA VAL A 177 0.70 8.84 7.72
C VAL A 177 0.48 8.53 9.21
N LEU A 178 1.50 7.95 9.86
CA LEU A 178 1.49 7.55 11.27
C LEU A 178 1.13 8.65 12.27
N LYS A 179 1.77 9.83 12.15
CA LYS A 179 1.61 10.92 13.14
C LYS A 179 0.30 11.68 12.94
N VAL A 180 -0.16 11.78 11.69
CA VAL A 180 -1.42 12.47 11.37
C VAL A 180 -2.61 11.60 11.75
N LEU A 181 -2.56 10.28 11.52
CA LEU A 181 -3.64 9.38 11.96
C LEU A 181 -3.89 9.45 13.46
N GLY A 182 -2.85 9.52 14.29
CA GLY A 182 -3.03 9.71 15.73
C GLY A 182 -3.76 11.02 16.07
N LYS A 183 -3.47 12.11 15.35
CA LYS A 183 -4.17 13.39 15.48
C LYS A 183 -5.59 13.33 14.93
N VAL A 184 -5.81 12.66 13.81
CA VAL A 184 -7.13 12.53 13.17
C VAL A 184 -8.07 11.70 14.00
N LEU A 185 -7.59 10.60 14.58
CA LEU A 185 -8.39 9.82 15.54
C LEU A 185 -8.74 10.67 16.77
N ALA A 186 -7.83 11.54 17.23
CA ALA A 186 -8.15 12.50 18.29
C ALA A 186 -9.17 13.56 17.84
N ILE A 187 -9.06 14.10 16.61
CA ILE A 187 -10.02 15.06 16.04
C ILE A 187 -11.39 14.42 15.81
N LEU A 188 -11.44 13.18 15.31
CA LEU A 188 -12.68 12.43 15.14
C LEU A 188 -13.33 12.14 16.50
N GLY A 189 -12.53 11.80 17.52
CA GLY A 189 -13.00 11.73 18.91
C GLY A 189 -13.59 13.05 19.38
N ILE A 190 -12.93 14.17 19.10
CA ILE A 190 -13.43 15.53 19.41
C ILE A 190 -14.70 15.85 18.62
N LEU A 191 -14.84 15.45 17.36
CA LEU A 191 -16.03 15.74 16.54
C LEU A 191 -17.26 14.94 16.99
N ILE A 192 -17.06 13.71 17.44
CA ILE A 192 -18.11 12.92 18.10
C ILE A 192 -18.58 13.64 19.38
N ASP A 193 -17.65 14.22 20.15
CA ASP A 193 -17.99 15.03 21.32
C ASP A 193 -18.62 16.39 20.95
N VAL A 194 -18.22 17.04 19.85
CA VAL A 194 -18.76 18.33 19.39
C VAL A 194 -20.16 18.20 18.78
N GLY A 195 -20.46 17.09 18.12
CA GLY A 195 -21.82 16.77 17.66
C GLY A 195 -22.83 16.62 18.81
N THR A 196 -22.35 16.29 20.01
CA THR A 196 -23.18 16.27 21.23
C THR A 196 -23.11 17.58 22.03
N LEU A 197 -22.03 18.35 21.92
CA LEU A 197 -21.88 19.70 22.50
C LEU A 197 -22.41 20.80 21.56
N ILE A 198 -23.70 20.71 21.25
CA ILE A 198 -24.48 21.83 20.74
C ILE A 198 -24.70 22.81 21.92
N TRP A 199 -24.13 24.02 21.80
CA TRP A 199 -24.71 25.32 22.21
C TRP A 199 -24.24 26.16 23.42
N ASP A 200 -23.22 25.81 24.20
CA ASP A 200 -22.82 26.72 25.28
C ASP A 200 -21.78 27.75 24.81
N VAL A 201 -22.26 28.86 24.21
CA VAL A 201 -21.69 30.23 24.20
C VAL A 201 -20.14 30.33 24.13
N VAL A 202 -19.48 29.46 23.39
CA VAL A 202 -18.08 29.66 23.01
C VAL A 202 -18.08 30.72 21.92
N GLU A 203 -17.21 31.74 22.04
CA GLU A 203 -17.06 32.82 21.05
C GLU A 203 -17.07 32.25 19.62
N GLU A 204 -18.06 32.65 18.80
CA GLU A 204 -18.27 32.12 17.43
C GLU A 204 -17.01 32.24 16.54
N SER A 205 -16.12 33.19 16.85
CA SER A 205 -14.80 33.36 16.24
C SER A 205 -13.85 32.20 16.54
N LYS A 206 -13.82 31.71 17.79
CA LYS A 206 -13.01 30.57 18.21
C LYS A 206 -13.47 29.29 17.52
N GLN A 207 -14.78 29.09 17.41
CA GLN A 207 -15.35 27.95 16.67
C GLN A 207 -14.94 27.98 15.20
N ARG A 208 -15.02 29.16 14.54
CA ARG A 208 -14.58 29.32 13.15
C ARG A 208 -13.12 28.90 12.96
N ASP A 209 -12.23 29.35 13.83
CA ASP A 209 -10.80 29.07 13.72
C ASP A 209 -10.50 27.58 14.00
N GLN A 210 -11.21 26.97 14.96
CA GLN A 210 -11.14 25.53 15.20
C GLN A 210 -11.61 24.70 13.99
N LEU A 211 -12.72 25.07 13.36
CA LEU A 211 -13.23 24.35 12.17
C LEU A 211 -12.29 24.51 10.95
N ARG A 212 -11.68 25.69 10.81
CA ARG A 212 -10.65 25.95 9.79
C ARG A 212 -9.43 25.05 9.98
N ASP A 213 -8.94 24.97 11.21
CA ASP A 213 -7.78 24.14 11.53
C ASP A 213 -8.10 22.65 11.37
N ALA A 214 -9.29 22.21 11.81
CA ALA A 214 -9.78 20.86 11.56
C ALA A 214 -9.86 20.53 10.07
N THR A 215 -10.40 21.43 9.25
CA THR A 215 -10.46 21.27 7.78
C THR A 215 -9.06 21.04 7.20
N LYS A 216 -8.08 21.85 7.61
CA LYS A 216 -6.69 21.71 7.14
C LYS A 216 -6.07 20.39 7.56
N GLU A 217 -6.25 19.98 8.81
CA GLU A 217 -5.70 18.72 9.33
C GLU A 217 -6.35 17.50 8.67
N LEU A 218 -7.68 17.52 8.47
CA LEU A 218 -8.41 16.46 7.78
C LEU A 218 -8.05 16.38 6.29
N CYS A 219 -7.79 17.49 5.60
CA CYS A 219 -7.28 17.45 4.22
C CYS A 219 -5.92 16.75 4.11
N VAL A 220 -5.01 17.01 5.06
CA VAL A 220 -3.70 16.31 5.12
C VAL A 220 -3.89 14.80 5.37
N ALA A 221 -4.77 14.45 6.30
CA ALA A 221 -5.08 13.07 6.63
C ALA A 221 -5.73 12.30 5.49
N ARG A 222 -6.68 12.94 4.80
CA ARG A 222 -7.38 12.36 3.66
C ARG A 222 -6.42 12.05 2.52
N LEU A 223 -5.47 12.94 2.22
CA LEU A 223 -4.39 12.66 1.26
C LEU A 223 -3.62 11.40 1.62
N GLN A 224 -3.26 11.25 2.90
CA GLN A 224 -2.47 10.13 3.41
C GLN A 224 -3.20 8.80 3.40
N VAL A 225 -4.48 8.78 3.79
CA VAL A 225 -5.31 7.57 3.72
C VAL A 225 -5.55 7.21 2.25
N LYS A 226 -5.77 8.19 1.38
CA LYS A 226 -5.89 7.96 -0.08
C LYS A 226 -4.60 7.40 -0.69
N MET A 227 -3.44 7.90 -0.29
CA MET A 227 -2.14 7.33 -0.68
C MET A 227 -2.01 5.87 -0.23
N THR A 228 -2.42 5.57 1.00
CA THR A 228 -2.40 4.20 1.54
C THR A 228 -3.34 3.27 0.78
N GLN A 229 -4.52 3.76 0.39
CA GLN A 229 -5.41 3.04 -0.52
C GLN A 229 -4.74 2.77 -1.87
N ASN A 230 -4.09 3.77 -2.48
CA ASN A 230 -3.41 3.58 -3.75
C ASN A 230 -2.30 2.52 -3.64
N TYR A 231 -1.57 2.47 -2.52
CA TYR A 231 -0.62 1.40 -2.22
C TYR A 231 -1.31 0.03 -2.08
N ALA A 232 -2.40 -0.06 -1.32
CA ALA A 232 -3.16 -1.30 -1.14
C ALA A 232 -3.68 -1.84 -2.48
N ARG A 233 -4.20 -0.97 -3.34
CA ARG A 233 -4.65 -1.32 -4.70
C ARG A 233 -3.50 -1.79 -5.59
N ALA A 234 -2.34 -1.13 -5.54
CA ALA A 234 -1.17 -1.59 -6.29
C ALA A 234 -0.74 -3.00 -5.83
N THR A 235 -0.77 -3.28 -4.53
CA THR A 235 -0.52 -4.63 -4.02
C THR A 235 -1.58 -5.63 -4.46
N LEU A 236 -2.87 -5.25 -4.46
CA LEU A 236 -3.95 -6.10 -4.94
C LEU A 236 -3.78 -6.46 -6.43
N PHE A 237 -3.44 -5.49 -7.28
CA PHE A 237 -3.14 -5.74 -8.69
C PHE A 237 -1.97 -6.70 -8.85
N PHE A 238 -0.89 -6.49 -8.09
CA PHE A 238 0.25 -7.40 -8.08
C PHE A 238 -0.14 -8.82 -7.68
N SER A 239 -0.88 -9.00 -6.58
CA SER A 239 -1.34 -10.32 -6.12
C SER A 239 -2.26 -10.99 -7.16
N SER A 240 -3.09 -10.21 -7.86
CA SER A 240 -3.93 -10.70 -8.95
C SER A 240 -3.10 -11.17 -10.15
N ASP A 241 -2.12 -10.37 -10.61
CA ASP A 241 -1.24 -10.73 -11.73
C ASP A 241 -0.34 -11.93 -11.38
N ALA A 242 0.19 -11.98 -10.15
CA ALA A 242 0.93 -13.13 -9.63
C ALA A 242 0.09 -14.41 -9.68
N ARG A 243 -1.15 -14.36 -9.18
CA ARG A 243 -2.09 -15.47 -9.27
C ARG A 243 -2.34 -15.87 -10.73
N ALA A 244 -2.65 -14.91 -11.59
CA ALA A 244 -2.92 -15.19 -13.00
C ALA A 244 -1.70 -15.78 -13.74
N THR A 245 -0.47 -15.42 -13.35
CA THR A 245 0.76 -16.07 -13.83
C THR A 245 0.89 -17.50 -13.35
N LEU A 246 0.51 -17.78 -12.10
CA LEU A 246 0.53 -19.15 -11.55
C LEU A 246 -0.55 -20.03 -12.18
N ASP A 247 -1.77 -19.52 -12.35
CA ASP A 247 -2.87 -20.18 -13.05
C ASP A 247 -2.40 -20.59 -14.46
N TYR A 248 -1.85 -19.61 -15.20
CA TYR A 248 -1.32 -19.86 -16.54
C TYR A 248 -0.15 -20.85 -16.57
N ALA A 249 0.75 -20.79 -15.58
CA ALA A 249 1.84 -21.75 -15.47
C ALA A 249 1.32 -23.17 -15.21
N ASN A 250 0.26 -23.32 -14.40
CA ASN A 250 -0.38 -24.61 -14.15
C ASN A 250 -1.00 -25.19 -15.43
N ASP A 251 -1.78 -24.40 -16.17
CA ASP A 251 -2.39 -24.83 -17.44
C ASP A 251 -1.31 -25.29 -18.43
N LEU A 252 -0.19 -24.56 -18.52
CA LEU A 252 0.93 -24.97 -19.38
C LEU A 252 1.59 -26.27 -18.92
N GLN A 253 1.63 -26.56 -17.62
CA GLN A 253 2.15 -27.83 -17.11
C GLN A 253 1.23 -29.00 -17.44
N GLU A 254 -0.08 -28.80 -17.55
CA GLU A 254 -1.02 -29.82 -18.02
C GLU A 254 -0.74 -30.17 -19.49
N LEU A 255 -0.56 -29.16 -20.36
CA LEU A 255 -0.18 -29.37 -21.76
C LEU A 255 1.18 -30.07 -21.91
N VAL A 256 2.13 -29.83 -21.00
CA VAL A 256 3.42 -30.56 -20.98
C VAL A 256 3.21 -32.03 -20.63
N LYS A 257 2.34 -32.35 -19.67
CA LYS A 257 2.04 -33.74 -19.28
C LYS A 257 1.34 -34.51 -20.39
N GLU A 258 0.47 -33.84 -21.16
CA GLU A 258 -0.23 -34.41 -22.31
C GLU A 258 0.69 -34.60 -23.53
N GLY A 259 1.87 -33.97 -23.52
CA GLY A 259 2.84 -34.02 -24.61
C GLY A 259 2.58 -33.01 -25.73
N ASP A 260 1.61 -32.12 -25.56
CA ASP A 260 1.22 -31.10 -26.55
C ASP A 260 2.29 -30.01 -26.71
N ILE A 261 3.02 -29.69 -25.64
CA ILE A 261 4.14 -28.75 -25.67
C ILE A 261 5.33 -29.28 -24.87
N THR A 262 6.53 -28.80 -25.20
CA THR A 262 7.73 -29.08 -24.40
C THR A 262 7.79 -28.20 -23.16
N GLN A 263 8.48 -28.67 -22.11
CA GLN A 263 8.74 -27.87 -20.91
C GLN A 263 9.40 -26.53 -21.22
N LYS A 264 10.37 -26.52 -22.15
CA LYS A 264 11.03 -25.29 -22.61
C LYS A 264 10.02 -24.28 -23.19
N ARG A 265 9.04 -24.76 -23.98
CA ARG A 265 8.02 -23.88 -24.55
C ARG A 265 7.06 -23.34 -23.49
N ALA A 266 6.73 -24.14 -22.48
CA ALA A 266 5.96 -23.66 -21.33
C ALA A 266 6.73 -22.57 -20.56
N ASP A 267 8.03 -22.78 -20.32
CA ASP A 267 8.89 -21.83 -19.63
C ASP A 267 9.01 -20.49 -20.38
N GLU A 268 9.25 -20.52 -21.70
CA GLU A 268 9.24 -19.32 -22.56
C GLU A 268 7.91 -18.54 -22.46
N LYS A 269 6.77 -19.25 -22.43
CA LYS A 269 5.46 -18.60 -22.30
C LYS A 269 5.25 -17.96 -20.92
N VAL A 270 5.74 -18.58 -19.85
CA VAL A 270 5.69 -18.00 -18.50
C VAL A 270 6.60 -16.77 -18.40
N ASP A 271 7.80 -16.87 -18.95
CA ASP A 271 8.77 -15.78 -19.07
C ASP A 271 8.16 -14.57 -19.81
N ASP A 272 7.58 -14.79 -20.99
CA ASP A 272 6.87 -13.78 -21.78
C ASP A 272 5.77 -13.09 -20.97
N LYS A 273 5.00 -13.85 -20.18
CA LYS A 273 3.93 -13.28 -19.36
C LYS A 273 4.51 -12.40 -18.26
N ILE A 274 5.53 -12.86 -17.54
CA ILE A 274 6.19 -12.10 -16.48
C ILE A 274 6.79 -10.80 -17.03
N ASN A 275 7.53 -10.89 -18.14
CA ASN A 275 8.15 -9.73 -18.78
C ASN A 275 7.13 -8.68 -19.29
N LYS A 276 5.88 -9.07 -19.58
CA LYS A 276 4.82 -8.14 -20.00
C LYS A 276 4.18 -7.34 -18.86
N TRP A 277 4.02 -7.93 -17.68
CA TRP A 277 3.33 -7.22 -16.58
C TRP A 277 4.30 -6.53 -15.62
N ILE A 278 5.57 -6.95 -15.55
CA ILE A 278 6.61 -6.26 -14.76
C ILE A 278 6.70 -4.74 -15.07
N PRO A 279 6.73 -4.29 -16.35
CA PRO A 279 6.76 -2.86 -16.66
C PRO A 279 5.49 -2.13 -16.21
N LYS A 280 4.32 -2.75 -16.35
CA LYS A 280 3.03 -2.20 -15.90
C LYS A 280 2.98 -2.03 -14.39
N LEU A 281 3.60 -2.95 -13.65
CA LEU A 281 3.75 -2.82 -12.21
C LEU A 281 4.60 -1.59 -11.87
N LYS A 282 5.72 -1.39 -12.57
CA LYS A 282 6.55 -0.18 -12.40
C LYS A 282 5.75 1.08 -12.68
N GLU A 283 5.03 1.15 -13.80
CA GLU A 283 4.18 2.28 -14.17
C GLU A 283 3.13 2.56 -13.10
N SER A 284 2.48 1.53 -12.57
CA SER A 284 1.47 1.64 -11.51
C SER A 284 2.08 2.19 -10.21
N ILE A 285 3.25 1.70 -9.80
CA ILE A 285 3.98 2.24 -8.65
C ILE A 285 4.39 3.71 -8.91
N ASP A 286 4.87 3.99 -10.12
CA ASP A 286 5.39 5.29 -10.51
C ASP A 286 4.30 6.36 -10.61
N ALA A 287 3.08 5.97 -10.97
CA ALA A 287 1.89 6.82 -11.00
C ALA A 287 1.42 7.25 -9.60
N ILE A 288 1.76 6.50 -8.54
CA ILE A 288 1.40 6.87 -7.16
C ILE A 288 2.34 7.97 -6.69
N THR A 289 1.83 9.20 -6.68
CA THR A 289 2.54 10.38 -6.20
C THR A 289 1.62 11.21 -5.32
N ASP A 290 2.21 12.06 -4.48
CA ASP A 290 1.43 12.98 -3.64
C ASP A 290 0.58 13.92 -4.51
N LYS A 291 1.14 14.36 -5.66
CA LYS A 291 0.47 15.27 -6.59
C LYS A 291 -0.71 14.60 -7.31
N SER A 292 -0.51 13.42 -7.90
CA SER A 292 -1.61 12.69 -8.55
C SER A 292 -2.74 12.36 -7.56
N THR A 293 -2.38 11.97 -6.33
CA THR A 293 -3.36 11.68 -5.28
C THR A 293 -4.11 12.94 -4.82
N TYR A 294 -3.43 14.08 -4.70
CA TYR A 294 -4.08 15.36 -4.42
C TYR A 294 -5.03 15.78 -5.55
N ASP A 295 -4.60 15.65 -6.80
CA ASP A 295 -5.41 16.02 -7.97
C ASP A 295 -6.66 15.14 -8.08
N ASP A 296 -6.54 13.83 -7.78
CA ASP A 296 -7.68 12.91 -7.69
C ASP A 296 -8.69 13.32 -6.62
N LEU A 297 -8.22 13.70 -5.42
CA LEU A 297 -9.09 14.17 -4.34
C LEU A 297 -9.77 15.50 -4.69
N LYS A 298 -9.03 16.43 -5.29
CA LYS A 298 -9.57 17.71 -5.76
C LYS A 298 -10.65 17.50 -6.82
N LYS A 299 -10.41 16.58 -7.77
CA LYS A 299 -11.40 16.20 -8.78
C LYS A 299 -12.64 15.60 -8.12
N PHE A 300 -12.47 14.66 -7.20
CA PHE A 300 -13.58 14.06 -6.45
C PHE A 300 -14.41 15.10 -5.69
N ASP A 301 -13.76 16.11 -5.09
CA ASP A 301 -14.47 17.21 -4.42
C ASP A 301 -15.25 18.10 -5.38
N SER A 302 -14.68 18.38 -6.56
CA SER A 302 -15.32 19.14 -7.63
C SER A 302 -16.54 18.40 -8.20
N ASP A 303 -16.40 17.10 -8.46
CA ASP A 303 -17.45 16.27 -9.06
C ASP A 303 -18.70 16.18 -8.17
N ARG A 304 -18.53 16.31 -6.85
CA ARG A 304 -19.64 16.31 -5.86
C ARG A 304 -20.02 17.70 -5.34
N THR A 305 -19.52 18.77 -5.95
CA THR A 305 -19.80 20.17 -5.57
C THR A 305 -19.53 20.47 -4.09
N SER A 306 -18.41 19.98 -3.56
CA SER A 306 -18.03 20.20 -2.14
C SER A 306 -17.74 21.67 -1.85
N TRP A 307 -17.96 22.11 -0.62
CA TRP A 307 -17.45 23.41 -0.16
C TRP A 307 -15.95 23.30 0.13
N THR A 308 -15.11 23.91 -0.72
CA THR A 308 -13.63 23.81 -0.62
C THR A 308 -12.94 25.15 -0.45
N ASN A 309 -13.67 26.21 -0.09
CA ASN A 309 -13.14 27.58 -0.07
C ASN A 309 -11.97 27.79 0.91
N GLU A 310 -11.90 26.95 1.95
CA GLU A 310 -10.88 27.02 2.99
C GLU A 310 -9.99 25.78 3.04
N ASP A 311 -10.11 24.90 2.05
CA ASP A 311 -9.20 23.77 1.92
C ASP A 311 -7.77 24.30 1.66
N PRO A 312 -6.76 23.73 2.31
CA PRO A 312 -5.39 24.09 2.02
C PRO A 312 -5.00 23.69 0.60
N ASP A 313 -4.10 24.45 -0.02
CA ASP A 313 -3.51 24.05 -1.29
C ASP A 313 -2.52 22.87 -1.13
N TYR A 314 -2.07 22.36 -2.28
CA TYR A 314 -1.11 21.27 -2.33
C TYR A 314 0.17 21.57 -1.55
N ASN A 315 0.72 22.79 -1.66
CA ASN A 315 2.00 23.14 -1.05
C ASN A 315 1.87 23.13 0.48
N TYR A 316 0.79 23.70 1.02
CA TYR A 316 0.50 23.63 2.45
C TYR A 316 0.48 22.19 2.95
N ILE A 317 -0.22 21.28 2.24
CA ILE A 317 -0.34 19.88 2.65
C ILE A 317 1.05 19.23 2.65
N ILE A 318 1.83 19.40 1.58
CA ILE A 318 3.17 18.83 1.48
C ILE A 318 4.12 19.38 2.53
N ASP A 319 4.06 20.68 2.83
CA ASP A 319 4.93 21.30 3.83
C ASP A 319 4.54 20.88 5.24
N LYS A 320 3.25 20.76 5.53
CA LYS A 320 2.77 20.17 6.79
C LYS A 320 3.28 18.73 6.93
N LEU A 321 3.26 17.96 5.85
CA LEU A 321 3.78 16.60 5.80
C LEU A 321 5.30 16.55 6.06
N LYS A 322 6.10 17.46 5.47
CA LYS A 322 7.55 17.55 5.71
C LYS A 322 7.87 17.91 7.16
N ASN A 323 7.18 18.92 7.71
CA ASN A 323 7.48 19.48 9.04
C ASN A 323 7.17 18.53 10.21
N ILE A 324 6.38 17.48 9.97
CA ILE A 324 6.14 16.39 10.93
C ILE A 324 7.45 15.65 11.30
N LYS A 325 8.50 15.79 10.48
CA LYS A 325 9.81 15.15 10.67
C LYS A 325 10.65 15.78 11.79
N ASP A 326 10.55 17.09 11.98
CA ASP A 326 11.55 17.87 12.75
C ASP A 326 11.16 18.10 14.22
N SER A 327 10.01 17.58 14.66
CA SER A 327 9.50 17.76 16.03
C SER A 327 9.93 16.64 17.00
N ASN A 328 10.97 15.89 16.65
CA ASN A 328 11.59 14.83 17.48
C ASN A 328 13.06 15.16 17.70
#